data_AF-A0A6J4S481-F1
#
_entry.id   AF-A0A6J4S481-F1
#
_cell.length_a   1.000
_cell.length_b   1.000
_cell.length_c   1.000
_cell.angle_alpha   90.00
_cell.angle_beta   90.00
_cell.angle_gamma   90.00
#
_symmetry.space_group_name_H-M   'P 1'
#
loop_
_entity.id
_entity.type
_entity.pdbx_description
1 polymer ?
#
loop_
_entity_poly.entity_id
_entity_poly.type
_entity_poly.pdbx_seq_one_letter_code
_entity_poly.pdbx_strand_id
1 'polypeptide(L)'
;GREFLDHIGRSRSAIYDAIVQTGKLGDDTVGELEQAITEFKQGFQTGEGQALVNEAPEEAMDADERGQEKITRYAQPSSGATSKKR
;
A
#
# COMPACT_ATOMS: atom_id res chain seq x y z
N GLY A 1 2.25 -9.60 15.08
CA GLY A 1 3.17 -8.74 15.87
C GLY A 1 4.00 -7.87 14.95
N ARG A 2 4.96 -8.45 14.22
CA ARG A 2 5.90 -7.72 13.36
C ARG A 2 5.22 -6.93 12.23
N GLU A 3 4.23 -7.52 11.57
CA GLU A 3 3.49 -6.89 10.45
C GLU A 3 2.94 -5.50 10.79
N PHE A 4 2.37 -5.32 11.98
CA PHE A 4 1.84 -4.03 12.40
C PHE A 4 2.95 -2.99 12.56
N LEU A 5 4.09 -3.38 13.16
CA LEU A 5 5.24 -2.49 13.29
C LEU A 5 5.83 -2.11 11.92
N ASP A 6 5.89 -3.06 11.00
CA ASP A 6 6.36 -2.79 9.64
C ASP A 6 5.37 -1.90 8.86
N HIS A 7 4.07 -1.99 9.16
CA HIS A 7 3.05 -1.05 8.63
C HIS A 7 3.26 0.36 9.21
N ILE A 8 3.44 0.52 10.53
CA ILE A 8 3.75 1.83 11.13
C ILE A 8 5.01 2.43 10.50
N GLY A 9 6.07 1.64 10.32
CA GLY A 9 7.32 2.11 9.71
C GLY A 9 7.16 2.60 8.27
N ARG A 10 6.22 2.05 7.49
CA ARG A 10 6.00 2.42 6.09
C ARG A 10 4.96 3.52 5.91
N SER A 11 3.90 3.51 6.72
CA SER A 11 2.72 4.36 6.52
C SER A 11 2.64 5.51 7.54
N ARG A 12 3.23 5.37 8.72
CA ARG A 12 3.09 6.32 9.85
C ARG A 12 4.39 6.46 10.66
N SER A 13 5.52 6.70 9.99
CA SER A 13 6.85 6.75 10.62
C SER A 13 6.97 7.83 11.71
N ALA A 14 6.18 8.89 11.63
CA ALA A 14 6.16 9.99 12.60
C ALA A 14 5.87 9.52 14.05
N ILE A 15 5.11 8.45 14.22
CA ILE A 15 4.88 7.82 15.54
C ILE A 15 6.20 7.37 16.17
N TYR A 16 7.08 6.74 15.37
CA TYR A 16 8.39 6.32 15.85
C TYR A 16 9.29 7.52 16.13
N ASP A 17 9.27 8.54 15.28
CA ASP A 17 10.04 9.76 15.49
C ASP A 17 9.64 10.45 16.82
N ALA A 18 8.33 10.55 17.10
CA ALA A 18 7.82 11.12 18.34
C ALA A 18 8.29 10.34 19.58
N ILE A 19 8.23 9.00 19.54
CA ILE A 19 8.68 8.15 20.65
C ILE A 19 10.19 8.27 20.86
N VAL A 20 10.98 8.25 19.78
CA VAL A 20 12.45 8.34 19.86
C VAL A 20 12.89 9.71 20.38
N GLN A 21 12.26 10.79 19.92
CA GLN A 21 12.62 12.15 20.32
C GLN A 21 12.22 12.46 21.76
N THR A 22 11.04 12.01 22.19
CA THR A 22 10.50 12.38 23.51
C THR A 22 10.80 11.35 24.59
N GLY A 23 11.10 10.10 24.21
CA GLY A 23 11.19 8.96 25.11
C GLY A 23 9.86 8.61 25.79
N LYS A 24 8.74 9.15 25.29
CA LYS A 24 7.41 9.03 25.89
C LYS A 24 6.39 8.61 24.85
N LEU A 25 5.30 8.04 25.34
CA LEU A 25 4.09 7.85 24.56
C LEU A 25 3.05 8.85 25.07
N GLY A 26 3.03 10.05 24.48
CA GLY A 26 2.07 11.09 24.82
C GLY A 26 0.69 10.81 24.25
N ASP A 27 -0.34 11.50 24.75
CA ASP A 27 -1.74 11.27 24.37
C ASP A 27 -1.96 11.41 22.84
N ASP A 28 -1.31 12.38 22.21
CA ASP A 28 -1.37 12.54 20.75
C ASP A 28 -0.82 11.31 20.02
N THR A 29 0.32 10.77 20.47
CA THR A 29 0.94 9.56 19.89
C THR A 29 0.09 8.32 20.14
N VAL A 30 -0.61 8.25 21.28
CA VAL A 30 -1.59 7.20 21.56
C VAL A 30 -2.74 7.27 20.56
N GLY A 31 -3.30 8.45 20.33
CA GLY A 31 -4.37 8.65 19.35
C GLY A 31 -3.96 8.25 17.94
N GLU A 32 -2.73 8.59 17.52
CA GLU A 32 -2.21 8.17 16.22
C GLU A 32 -2.04 6.64 16.11
N LEU A 33 -1.62 5.97 17.19
CA LEU A 33 -1.53 4.50 17.23
C LEU A 33 -2.91 3.84 17.15
N GLU A 34 -3.92 4.37 17.82
CA GLU A 34 -5.30 3.84 17.77
C GLU A 34 -5.88 3.92 16.35
N GLN A 35 -5.64 5.04 15.66
CA GLN A 35 -6.02 5.20 14.25
C GLN A 35 -5.25 4.22 13.36
N ALA A 36 -3.95 4.07 13.58
CA ALA A 36 -3.13 3.12 12.82
C ALA A 36 -3.59 1.68 12.99
N ILE A 37 -4.02 1.29 14.19
CA ILE A 37 -4.61 -0.03 14.46
C ILE A 37 -5.91 -0.19 13.66
N THR A 38 -6.75 0.84 13.62
CA THR A 38 -8.03 0.80 12.89
C THR A 38 -7.79 0.58 11.40
N GLU A 39 -6.91 1.37 10.80
CA GLU A 39 -6.52 1.25 9.38
C GLU A 39 -5.88 -0.11 9.09
N PHE A 40 -4.93 -0.55 9.91
CA PHE A 40 -4.25 -1.83 9.72
C PHE A 40 -5.22 -3.01 9.72
N LYS A 41 -6.23 -3.00 10.61
CA LYS A 41 -7.20 -4.09 10.72
C LYS A 41 -8.07 -4.26 9.48
N GLN A 42 -8.36 -3.20 8.74
CA GLN A 42 -9.14 -3.26 7.49
C GLN A 42 -8.39 -4.05 6.40
N GLY A 43 -7.08 -3.84 6.29
CA GLY A 43 -6.23 -4.53 5.31
C GLY A 43 -5.65 -5.87 5.79
N PHE A 44 -5.80 -6.22 7.06
CA PHE A 44 -5.16 -7.40 7.63
C PHE A 44 -6.00 -8.67 7.43
N GLN A 45 -5.34 -9.71 6.94
CA GLN A 45 -5.91 -11.06 6.85
C GLN A 45 -5.35 -11.94 7.96
N THR A 46 -6.21 -12.76 8.55
CA THR A 46 -5.80 -13.82 9.48
C THR A 46 -4.95 -14.86 8.76
N GLY A 47 -4.25 -15.72 9.50
CA GLY A 47 -3.46 -16.81 8.90
C GLY A 47 -4.28 -17.79 8.06
N GLU A 48 -5.61 -17.76 8.20
CA GLU A 48 -6.57 -18.56 7.43
C GLU A 48 -7.03 -17.84 6.15
N GLY A 49 -6.49 -16.65 5.86
CA GLY A 49 -6.79 -15.83 4.68
C GLY A 49 -8.10 -15.03 4.78
N GLN A 50 -8.75 -15.06 5.93
CA GLN A 50 -9.99 -14.30 6.16
C GLN A 50 -9.65 -12.86 6.58
N ALA A 51 -10.40 -11.88 6.08
CA ALA A 51 -10.28 -10.52 6.59
C ALA A 51 -10.56 -10.50 8.10
N LEU A 52 -9.72 -9.80 8.86
CA LEU A 52 -9.86 -9.71 10.32
C LEU A 52 -11.12 -8.91 10.72
N VAL A 53 -11.52 -7.96 9.88
CA VAL A 53 -12.77 -7.21 10.03
C VAL A 53 -13.82 -7.83 9.12
N ASN A 54 -14.95 -8.23 9.69
CA ASN A 54 -16.12 -8.64 8.94
C ASN A 54 -16.88 -7.37 8.51
N GLU A 55 -16.31 -6.65 7.57
CA GLU A 55 -16.86 -5.41 7.03
C GLU A 55 -18.13 -5.73 6.22
N ALA A 56 -19.21 -4.97 6.42
CA ALA A 56 -20.30 -4.96 5.46
C ALA A 56 -19.70 -4.57 4.10
N PRO A 57 -20.17 -5.12 2.96
CA PRO A 57 -19.54 -4.84 1.67
C PRO A 57 -19.50 -3.34 1.44
N GLU A 58 -18.31 -2.73 1.57
CA GLU A 58 -18.11 -1.35 1.17
C GLU A 58 -18.32 -1.28 -0.34
N GLU A 59 -19.14 -0.32 -0.79
CA GLU A 59 -19.27 -0.05 -2.21
C GLU A 59 -17.88 0.27 -2.76
N ALA A 60 -17.35 -0.63 -3.59
CA ALA A 60 -16.06 -0.42 -4.23
C ALA A 60 -16.08 0.94 -4.92
N MET A 61 -15.05 1.77 -4.68
CA MET A 61 -14.88 3.03 -5.41
C MET A 61 -15.02 2.75 -6.91
N ASP A 62 -15.84 3.57 -7.57
CA ASP A 62 -16.21 3.37 -8.97
C ASP A 62 -14.97 3.29 -9.85
N ALA A 63 -14.98 2.40 -10.84
CA ALA A 63 -13.80 2.09 -11.63
C ALA A 63 -13.26 3.30 -12.41
N ASP A 64 -14.09 4.33 -12.60
CA ASP A 64 -13.76 5.61 -13.23
C ASP A 64 -12.76 6.47 -12.42
N GLU A 65 -12.63 6.28 -11.11
CA GLU A 65 -11.64 7.00 -10.28
C GLU A 65 -10.23 6.37 -10.32
N ARG A 66 -10.10 5.18 -10.91
CA ARG A 66 -8.81 4.50 -11.07
C ARG A 66 -8.13 4.96 -12.36
N GLY A 67 -7.37 6.05 -12.29
CA GLY A 67 -6.49 6.47 -13.38
C GLY A 67 -5.48 5.36 -13.73
N GLN A 68 -5.75 4.57 -14.76
CA GLN A 68 -4.82 3.56 -15.24
C GLN A 68 -3.72 4.21 -16.09
N GLU A 69 -2.49 4.21 -15.60
CA GLU A 69 -1.34 4.64 -16.39
C GLU A 69 -1.00 3.61 -17.48
N LYS A 70 -1.07 4.02 -18.75
CA LYS A 70 -0.83 3.16 -19.91
C LYS A 70 0.65 3.23 -20.34
N ILE A 71 1.40 2.16 -20.10
CA ILE A 71 2.78 2.03 -20.59
C ILE A 71 2.78 1.78 -22.09
N THR A 72 3.30 2.71 -22.88
CA THR A 72 3.46 2.53 -24.34
C THR A 72 4.87 2.03 -24.65
N ARG A 73 5.00 0.78 -25.07
CA ARG A 73 6.28 0.20 -25.53
C ARG A 73 6.59 0.70 -26.95
N TYR A 74 7.59 1.57 -27.09
CA TYR A 74 8.16 1.90 -28.40
C TYR A 74 9.03 0.74 -28.90
N ALA A 75 8.56 0.01 -29.91
CA ALA A 75 9.39 -0.90 -30.67
C ALA A 75 10.23 -0.07 -31.67
N GLN A 76 11.54 0.02 -31.43
CA GLN A 76 12.47 0.59 -32.39
C GLN A 76 12.45 -0.27 -33.68
N PRO A 77 12.17 0.26 -34.88
CA PRO A 77 12.25 -0.52 -36.10
C PRO A 77 13.72 -0.84 -36.36
N SER A 78 14.10 -2.10 -36.19
CA SER A 78 15.43 -2.58 -36.57
C SER A 78 15.57 -2.50 -38.09
N SER A 79 16.48 -1.63 -38.50
CA SER A 79 17.14 -1.66 -39.80
C SER A 79 17.67 -3.08 -40.09
N GLY A 80 17.26 -3.63 -41.24
CA GLY A 80 17.71 -4.94 -41.73
C GLY A 80 17.51 -5.05 -43.24
N ALA A 81 18.57 -4.74 -43.99
CA ALA A 81 18.64 -4.77 -45.43
C ALA A 81 18.54 -6.18 -46.05
N THR A 82 18.01 -6.23 -47.28
CA THR A 82 18.35 -7.14 -48.40
C THR A 82 18.33 -8.68 -48.20
N SER A 83 17.39 -9.37 -48.87
CA SER A 83 17.75 -10.42 -49.85
C SER A 83 16.57 -10.91 -50.72
N LYS A 84 16.96 -11.53 -51.84
CA LYS A 84 16.30 -11.71 -53.14
C LYS A 84 15.66 -13.10 -53.32
N LYS A 85 14.85 -13.22 -54.40
CA LYS A 85 14.47 -14.45 -55.15
C LYS A 85 13.25 -15.18 -54.55
N ARG A 86 12.17 -15.45 -55.31
CA ARG A 86 12.09 -16.16 -56.60
C ARG A 86 10.94 -15.67 -57.44
#